data_AF-A4P0M2-F1
#
_entry.id   AF-A4P0M2-F1
#
_cell.length_a   1.000
_cell.length_b   1.000
_cell.length_c   1.000
_cell.angle_alpha   90.00
_cell.angle_beta   90.00
_cell.angle_gamma   90.00
#
_symmetry.space_group_name_H-M   'P 1'
#
loop_
_entity.id
_entity.type
_entity.pdbx_description
1 polymer ?
#
loop_
_entity_poly.entity_id
_entity_poly.type
_entity_poly.pdbx_seq_one_letter_code
_entity_poly.pdbx_strand_id
1 'polypeptide(L)' 'MKTKILFFLFFSTFSFSILAAPITIAIDPGHGGKDPGAISRNLGIYEKMLPFQLQKN' A
#
# COMPACT_ATOMS: atom_id res chain seq x y z
N MET A 1 -40.14 -11.79 -20.00
CA MET A 1 -39.00 -10.93 -20.42
C MET A 1 -38.35 -10.22 -19.23
N LYS A 2 -39.12 -9.56 -18.35
CA LYS A 2 -38.62 -8.84 -17.16
C LYS A 2 -37.75 -9.71 -16.21
N THR A 3 -38.15 -10.95 -15.95
CA THR A 3 -37.39 -11.90 -15.10
C THR A 3 -36.07 -12.34 -15.72
N LYS A 4 -36.00 -12.50 -17.04
CA LYS A 4 -34.75 -12.84 -17.75
C LYS A 4 -33.75 -11.68 -17.73
N ILE A 5 -34.26 -10.45 -17.85
CA ILE A 5 -33.46 -9.23 -17.73
C ILE A 5 -32.92 -9.07 -16.31
N LEU A 6 -33.77 -9.28 -15.29
CA LEU A 6 -33.35 -9.23 -13.89
C LEU A 6 -32.29 -10.30 -13.57
N PHE A 7 -32.47 -11.51 -14.09
CA PHE A 7 -31.48 -12.60 -13.97
C PHE A 7 -30.14 -12.24 -14.64
N PHE A 8 -30.18 -11.64 -15.83
CA PHE A 8 -28.98 -11.19 -16.53
C PHE A 8 -28.24 -10.05 -15.79
N LEU A 9 -28.97 -9.07 -15.24
CA LEU A 9 -28.38 -8.00 -14.43
C LEU A 9 -27.78 -8.51 -13.11
N PHE A 10 -28.37 -9.52 -12.49
CA PHE A 10 -27.83 -10.10 -11.25
C PHE A 10 -26.52 -10.86 -11.49
N PHE A 11 -26.41 -11.60 -12.60
CA PHE A 11 -25.18 -12.32 -12.96
C PHE A 11 -24.07 -11.41 -13.51
N SER A 12 -24.42 -10.29 -14.16
CA SER A 12 -23.43 -9.36 -14.70
C SER A 12 -22.66 -8.62 -13.59
N THR A 13 -23.29 -8.29 -12.46
CA THR A 13 -22.64 -7.60 -11.34
C THR A 13 -21.81 -8.53 -10.45
N PHE A 14 -22.17 -9.81 -10.36
CA PHE A 14 -21.42 -10.80 -9.57
C PHE A 14 -20.06 -11.15 -10.21
N SER A 15 -19.96 -11.06 -11.54
CA SER A 15 -18.75 -11.41 -12.31
C SER A 15 -17.55 -10.50 -12.03
N PHE A 16 -17.76 -9.27 -11.54
CA PHE A 16 -16.67 -8.32 -11.28
C PHE A 16 -16.06 -8.39 -9.88
N SER A 17 -16.68 -9.12 -8.94
CA SER A 17 -16.24 -9.12 -7.54
C SER A 17 -15.09 -10.11 -7.24
N ILE A 18 -14.69 -10.96 -8.19
CA ILE A 18 -13.75 -12.08 -7.96
C ILE A 18 -12.31 -11.74 -8.39
N LEU A 19 -12.07 -10.62 -9.06
CA LEU A 19 -10.76 -10.29 -9.66
C LEU A 19 -9.96 -9.21 -8.90
N ALA A 20 -9.97 -9.25 -7.57
CA ALA A 20 -9.09 -8.41 -6.76
C ALA A 20 -8.04 -9.28 -6.09
N ALA A 21 -6.89 -9.46 -6.75
CA ALA A 21 -5.73 -10.13 -6.15
C ALA A 21 -4.99 -9.16 -5.22
N PRO A 22 -4.56 -9.59 -4.02
CA PRO A 22 -3.69 -8.77 -3.18
C PRO A 22 -2.40 -8.43 -3.92
N ILE A 23 -2.04 -7.15 -3.97
CA ILE A 23 -0.75 -6.71 -4.49
C ILE A 23 0.23 -6.64 -3.32
N THR A 24 1.32 -7.38 -3.40
CA THR A 24 2.42 -7.28 -2.42
C THR A 24 3.37 -6.17 -2.86
N ILE A 25 3.49 -5.13 -2.05
CA ILE A 25 4.44 -4.03 -2.26
C ILE A 25 5.53 -4.17 -1.19
N ALA A 26 6.78 -4.34 -1.62
CA ALA A 26 7.93 -4.29 -0.73
C ALA A 26 8.37 -2.83 -0.53
N ILE A 27 8.40 -2.39 0.73
CA ILE A 27 8.96 -1.10 1.14
C ILE A 27 10.20 -1.40 1.97
N ASP A 28 11.37 -0.99 1.48
CA ASP A 28 12.66 -1.17 2.17
C ASP A 28 13.16 0.20 2.67
N PRO A 29 12.90 0.56 3.94
CA PRO A 29 13.45 1.79 4.51
C PRO A 29 14.96 1.63 4.62
N GLY A 30 15.71 2.48 3.92
CA GLY A 30 17.17 2.47 3.96
C GLY A 30 17.72 2.70 5.38
N HIS A 31 18.89 2.11 5.65
CA HIS A 31 19.57 2.11 6.95
C HIS A 31 18.74 1.47 8.08
N GLY A 32 19.34 1.31 9.26
CA GLY A 32 18.66 0.64 10.37
C GLY A 32 19.61 0.24 11.50
N GLY A 33 19.06 -0.02 12.68
CA GLY A 33 19.86 -0.41 13.85
C GLY A 33 20.95 0.61 14.18
N LYS A 34 22.22 0.16 14.16
CA LYS A 34 23.40 0.97 14.49
C LYS A 34 23.82 1.90 13.36
N ASP A 35 23.36 1.68 12.14
CA ASP A 35 23.69 2.53 11.00
C ASP A 35 22.75 3.76 10.97
N PRO A 36 23.26 4.98 11.23
CA PRO A 36 22.45 6.19 11.19
C PRO A 36 22.05 6.64 9.78
N GLY A 37 22.78 6.19 8.75
CA GLY A 37 22.79 6.84 7.44
C GLY A 37 23.32 8.28 7.48
N ALA A 38 22.88 9.11 6.54
CA ALA A 38 23.28 10.50 6.52
C ALA A 38 22.83 11.26 7.79
N ILE A 39 23.71 12.14 8.29
CA ILE A 39 23.44 12.95 9.48
C ILE A 39 23.45 14.43 9.07
N SER A 40 22.35 15.13 9.34
CA SER A 40 22.29 16.58 9.15
C SER A 40 23.26 17.28 10.09
N ARG A 41 24.24 18.00 9.54
CA ARG A 41 25.25 18.75 10.34
C ARG A 41 24.64 19.82 11.24
N ASN A 42 23.51 20.40 10.84
CA ASN A 42 22.91 21.55 11.51
C ASN A 42 21.76 21.17 12.45
N LEU A 43 21.06 20.07 12.15
CA LEU A 43 19.87 19.66 12.90
C LEU A 43 20.08 18.36 13.69
N GLY A 44 21.18 17.63 13.46
CA GLY A 44 21.46 16.36 14.12
C GLY A 44 20.48 15.23 13.75
N ILE A 45 19.70 15.40 12.69
CA ILE A 45 18.70 14.43 12.23
C ILE A 45 19.39 13.31 11.45
N TYR A 46 19.03 12.07 11.78
CA TYR A 46 19.50 10.85 11.14
C TYR A 46 18.58 10.45 9.98
N GLU A 47 19.14 10.04 8.86
CA GLU A 47 18.41 9.57 7.68
C GLU A 47 17.41 8.47 8.05
N LYS A 48 17.82 7.48 8.86
CA LYS A 48 16.94 6.39 9.30
C LYS A 48 15.64 6.84 9.98
N MET A 49 15.59 8.06 10.51
CA MET A 49 14.39 8.59 11.19
C MET A 49 13.36 9.15 10.20
N LEU A 50 13.74 9.55 8.99
CA LEU A 50 12.79 10.09 7.99
C LEU A 50 11.80 9.03 7.48
N PRO A 51 12.25 7.85 7.01
CA PRO A 51 11.34 6.81 6.53
C PRO A 51 10.37 6.31 7.60
N PHE A 52 10.83 6.18 8.86
CA PHE A 52 10.00 5.72 9.97
C PHE A 52 8.85 6.70 10.31
N GLN A 53 9.06 8.01 10.16
CA GLN A 53 8.00 9.00 10.38
C GLN A 53 6.96 9.00 9.25
N LEU A 54 7.37 8.72 8.01
CA LEU A 54 6.47 8.62 6.86
C LEU A 54 5.60 7.35 6.88
N GLN A 55 6.08 6.27 7.52
CA GLN A 55 5.37 4.99 7.57
C GLN A 55 4.27 4.93 8.65
N LYS A 56 4.15 5.95 9.52
CA LYS A 56 3.27 5.93 10.70
C LYS A 56 1.90 6.61 10.53
N ASN A 57 1.56 7.07 9.32
CA ASN A 57 0.22 7.57 8.95
C ASN A 57 -0.51 6.54 8.10
#